data_AF-A0A919LPM2-F1
#
_entry.id   AF-A0A919LPM2-F1
#
_cell.length_a   1.000
_cell.length_b   1.000
_cell.length_c   1.000
_cell.angle_alpha   90.00
_cell.angle_beta   90.00
_cell.angle_gamma   90.00
#
_symmetry.space_group_name_H-M   'P 1'
#
loop_
_entity.id
_entity.type
_entity.pdbx_description
1 polymer ?
#
loop_
_entity_poly.entity_id
_entity_poly.type
_entity_poly.pdbx_seq_one_letter_code
_entity_poly.pdbx_strand_id
1 'polypeptide(L)' 'MQGPQTIRLDSMALFDTGKSTLKPGSTKLLVNSLLGIKAKPGWLIVVAGHTDSIGNDRSINNSP' A
#
# COMPACT_ATOMS: atom_id res chain seq x y z
N MET A 1 9.02 -20.76 12.91
CA MET A 1 8.03 -19.75 13.33
C MET A 1 7.58 -19.03 12.07
N GLN A 2 6.28 -19.05 11.74
CA GLN A 2 5.76 -18.36 10.56
C GLN A 2 5.56 -16.88 10.93
N GLY A 3 6.16 -15.96 10.16
CA GLY A 3 6.09 -14.52 10.41
C GLY A 3 4.69 -13.93 10.21
N PRO A 4 4.54 -12.60 10.32
CA PRO A 4 3.26 -11.92 10.05
C PRO A 4 2.74 -12.31 8.67
N GLN A 5 1.43 -12.51 8.54
CA GLN A 5 0.81 -12.69 7.24
C GLN A 5 0.84 -11.37 6.48
N THR A 6 1.46 -11.37 5.31
CA THR A 6 1.53 -10.19 4.43
C THR A 6 0.50 -10.32 3.32
N ILE A 7 -0.33 -9.28 3.15
CA ILE A 7 -1.21 -9.13 2.00
C ILE A 7 -0.49 -8.23 0.99
N ARG A 8 -0.33 -8.71 -0.26
CA ARG A 8 0.24 -7.91 -1.34
C ARG A 8 -0.88 -7.35 -2.21
N LEU A 9 -0.88 -6.03 -2.35
CA LEU A 9 -1.76 -5.32 -3.26
C LEU A 9 -0.97 -4.92 -4.51
N ASP A 10 -1.58 -5.11 -5.68
CA ASP A 10 -1.00 -4.66 -6.94
C ASP A 10 -1.21 -3.14 -7.09
N SER A 11 -0.09 -2.39 -7.07
CA SER A 11 -0.11 -0.94 -7.21
C SER A 11 -0.68 -0.50 -8.56
N MET A 12 -0.45 -1.23 -9.65
CA MET A 12 -0.98 -0.85 -10.97
C MET A 12 -2.48 -1.12 -11.11
N ALA A 13 -3.02 -2.05 -10.33
CA ALA A 13 -4.47 -2.25 -10.22
C ALA A 13 -5.16 -1.16 -9.37
N LEU A 14 -4.41 -0.53 -8.45
CA LEU A 14 -4.92 0.50 -7.54
C LEU A 14 -4.75 1.92 -8.05
N PHE A 15 -3.64 2.21 -8.74
CA PHE A 15 -3.22 3.55 -9.09
C PHE A 15 -2.80 3.65 -10.56
N ASP A 16 -2.92 4.84 -11.14
CA ASP A 16 -2.19 5.17 -12.37
C ASP A 16 -0.73 5.48 -12.02
N THR A 17 0.18 5.30 -12.97
CA THR A 17 1.59 5.70 -12.82
C THR A 17 1.71 7.15 -12.39
N GLY A 18 2.52 7.40 -11.35
CA GLY A 18 2.77 8.74 -10.81
C GLY A 18 1.61 9.34 -10.00
N LYS A 19 0.54 8.58 -9.71
CA LYS A 19 -0.59 9.04 -8.91
C LYS A 19 -0.75 8.21 -7.65
N SER A 20 -1.29 8.84 -6.61
CA SER A 20 -1.74 8.18 -5.38
C SER A 20 -3.26 8.12 -5.26
N THR A 21 -3.99 8.69 -6.23
CA THR A 21 -5.46 8.60 -6.29
C THR A 21 -5.90 7.21 -6.72
N LEU A 22 -6.78 6.59 -5.94
CA LEU A 22 -7.35 5.28 -6.28
C LEU A 22 -8.13 5.33 -7.60
N LYS A 23 -7.95 4.29 -8.42
CA LYS A 23 -8.75 4.06 -9.61
C LYS A 23 -10.22 3.76 -9.24
N PRO A 24 -11.18 4.12 -10.11
CA PRO A 24 -12.52 3.59 -10.02
C PRO A 24 -12.50 2.05 -9.97
N GLY A 25 -13.25 1.45 -9.04
CA GLY A 25 -13.31 0.00 -8.85
C GLY A 25 -12.31 -0.59 -7.85
N SER A 26 -11.29 0.16 -7.40
CA SER A 26 -10.31 -0.32 -6.42
C SER A 26 -10.91 -0.70 -5.07
N THR A 27 -12.07 -0.15 -4.69
CA THR A 27 -12.76 -0.43 -3.43
C THR A 27 -12.99 -1.93 -3.20
N LYS A 28 -13.38 -2.69 -4.24
CA LYS A 28 -13.62 -4.14 -4.10
C LYS A 28 -12.34 -4.89 -3.72
N LEU A 29 -11.22 -4.51 -4.31
CA LEU A 29 -9.90 -5.11 -4.04
C LEU A 29 -9.44 -4.80 -2.61
N LEU A 30 -9.64 -3.55 -2.14
CA LEU A 30 -9.32 -3.13 -0.78
C LEU A 30 -10.20 -3.84 0.27
N VAL A 31 -11.50 -3.97 0.02
CA VAL A 31 -12.43 -4.65 0.93
C VAL A 31 -12.08 -6.13 1.07
N ASN A 32 -11.79 -6.81 -0.03
CA ASN A 32 -11.37 -8.22 0.01
C ASN A 32 -10.09 -8.42 0.83
N SER A 33 -9.18 -7.46 0.75
CA SER A 33 -7.93 -7.47 1.52
C SER A 33 -8.17 -7.28 3.02
N LEU A 34 -9.19 -6.49 3.39
CA LEU A 34 -9.53 -6.23 4.79
C LEU A 34 -10.16 -7.43 5.51
N LEU A 35 -10.73 -8.40 4.77
CA LEU A 35 -11.33 -9.60 5.39
C LEU A 35 -10.32 -10.41 6.20
N GLY A 36 -9.08 -10.53 5.72
CA GLY A 36 -8.00 -11.21 6.46
C GLY A 36 -7.55 -10.48 7.73
N ILE A 37 -7.75 -9.16 7.79
CA ILE A 37 -7.38 -8.31 8.92
C ILE A 37 -8.47 -8.30 10.00
N LYS A 38 -9.75 -8.22 9.60
CA LYS A 38 -10.89 -8.17 10.53
C LYS A 38 -11.02 -9.40 11.44
N ALA A 39 -10.43 -10.53 11.05
CA ALA A 39 -10.42 -11.75 11.86
C ALA A 39 -9.60 -11.62 13.16
N LYS A 40 -8.86 -10.51 13.39
CA LYS A 40 -7.94 -10.35 14.52
C LYS A 40 -8.00 -8.95 15.17
N PRO A 41 -9.01 -8.68 16.01
CA PRO A 41 -9.11 -7.43 16.76
C PRO A 41 -7.86 -7.16 17.63
N GLY A 42 -7.43 -5.90 17.72
CA GLY A 42 -6.30 -5.49 18.57
C GLY A 42 -4.90 -5.67 17.96
N TRP A 43 -4.78 -6.17 16.73
CA TRP A 43 -3.51 -6.32 16.04
C TRP A 43 -3.02 -4.99 15.44
N LEU A 44 -1.71 -4.75 15.50
CA LEU A 44 -1.06 -3.67 14.76
C LEU A 44 -1.10 -3.99 13.26
N ILE A 45 -1.68 -3.10 12.47
CA ILE A 45 -1.70 -3.20 11.01
C ILE A 45 -0.62 -2.26 10.47
N VAL A 46 0.34 -2.80 9.71
CA VAL A 46 1.37 -2.02 9.01
C VAL A 46 1.04 -1.98 7.53
N VAL A 47 0.97 -0.77 6.95
CA VAL A 47 0.77 -0.54 5.51
C VAL A 47 2.01 0.12 4.95
N ALA A 48 2.64 -0.50 3.94
CA ALA A 48 3.85 0.01 3.29
C ALA A 48 3.64 0.17 1.78
N GLY A 49 3.86 1.39 1.27
CA GLY A 49 3.87 1.68 -0.16
C GLY A 49 5.22 1.41 -0.79
N HIS A 50 5.23 1.01 -2.07
CA HIS A 50 6.44 0.82 -2.87
C HIS A 50 6.24 1.50 -4.22
N THR A 51 7.26 2.19 -4.72
CA THR A 51 7.34 2.68 -6.10
C THR A 51 8.28 1.79 -6.92
N ASP A 52 8.25 1.94 -8.24
CA ASP A 52 9.30 1.37 -9.08
C ASP A 52 10.57 2.23 -9.04
N SER A 53 11.54 1.92 -9.90
CA SER A 53 12.81 2.63 -9.99
C SER A 53 12.77 3.91 -10.84
N ILE A 54 11.60 4.33 -11.33
CA ILE A 54 11.45 5.50 -12.21
C ILE A 54 11.02 6.70 -11.37
N GLY A 55 11.85 7.75 -11.36
CA GLY A 55 11.55 8.99 -10.65
C GLY A 55 12.80 9.63 -10.06
N ASN A 56 12.61 10.56 -9.12
CA ASN A 56 13.71 11.12 -8.34
C ASN A 56 13.45 10.90 -6.84
N ASP A 57 14.50 10.53 -6.12
CA ASP A 57 14.49 10.38 -4.66
C ASP A 57 14.79 11.70 -3.93
N ARG A 58 14.57 12.88 -4.54
CA ARG A 58 14.94 14.15 -3.89
C ARG A 58 14.08 14.39 -2.67
N SER A 59 14.59 13.93 -1.53
CA SER A 59 14.50 14.62 -0.26
C SER A 59 15.06 16.03 -0.47
N ILE A 60 14.18 17.04 -0.48
CA ILE A 60 14.61 18.44 -0.38
C ILE A 60 14.99 18.72 1.08
N ASN A 61 16.19 18.34 1.49
CA ASN A 61 16.77 18.82 2.74
C ASN A 61 17.19 20.28 2.52
N ASN A 62 16.26 21.20 2.77
CA ASN A 62 16.56 22.62 2.79
C ASN A 62 16.99 23.03 4.21
N SER A 63 18.29 23.09 4.44
CA SER A 63 18.97 23.88 5.49
C SER A 63 20.39 24.15 4.97
N PRO A 64 20.91 25.38 5.09
CA PRO A 64 21.01 26.15 6.34
C PRO A 64 19.87 27.13 6.60
#